data_AF-T0R552-F1
#
_entry.id   AF-T0R552-F1
#
_cell.length_a   1.000
_cell.length_b   1.000
_cell.length_c   1.000
_cell.angle_alpha   90.00
_cell.angle_beta   90.00
_cell.angle_gamma   90.00
#
_symmetry.space_group_name_H-M   'P 1'
#
loop_
_entity.id
_entity.type
_entity.pdbx_description
1 polymer ?
#
loop_
_entity_poly.entity_id
_entity_poly.type
_entity_poly.pdbx_seq_one_letter_code
_entity_poly.pdbx_strand_id
1 'polypeptide(L)' 'MERTSSTRTTLVEFNAMTSFLQVPDNFDILSGKGSKTKQLRNGQRLTVRYGYKLLADYVNQLLASTGRQWTEANAK' A
#
# COMPACT_ATOMS: atom_id res chain seq x y z
N MET A 1 -18.33 -3.68 20.68
CA MET A 1 -17.23 -2.93 20.03
C MET A 1 -16.10 -3.93 19.83
N GLU A 2 -16.13 -4.65 18.71
CA GLU A 2 -15.11 -5.66 18.44
C GLU A 2 -13.78 -4.95 18.17
N ARG A 3 -12.79 -5.19 19.03
CA ARG A 3 -11.41 -4.81 18.77
C ARG A 3 -11.01 -5.60 17.53
N THR A 4 -10.79 -4.92 16.42
CA THR A 4 -10.21 -5.52 15.23
C THR A 4 -8.89 -6.15 15.64
N SER A 5 -8.88 -7.47 15.75
CA SER A 5 -7.68 -8.26 16.02
C SER A 5 -6.65 -7.85 14.99
N SER A 6 -5.65 -7.06 15.40
CA SER A 6 -4.56 -6.63 14.53
C SER A 6 -3.85 -7.89 14.05
N THR A 7 -4.17 -8.30 12.83
CA THR A 7 -3.62 -9.52 12.26
C THR A 7 -2.13 -9.26 12.08
N ARG A 8 -1.30 -10.00 12.81
CA ARG A 8 0.14 -9.77 12.85
C ARG A 8 0.69 -9.75 11.41
N THR A 9 1.45 -8.70 11.09
CA THR A 9 2.19 -8.59 9.84
C THR A 9 3.25 -9.69 9.82
N THR A 10 3.21 -10.53 8.80
CA THR A 10 4.19 -11.58 8.53
C THR A 10 5.48 -10.98 7.99
N LEU A 11 6.57 -11.75 8.02
CA LEU A 11 7.85 -11.29 7.45
C LEU A 11 7.74 -11.00 5.95
N VAL A 12 6.96 -11.80 5.21
CA VAL A 12 6.73 -11.60 3.78
C VAL A 12 6.01 -10.27 3.52
N GLU A 13 4.97 -9.97 4.29
CA GLU A 13 4.25 -8.68 4.21
C GLU A 13 5.16 -7.51 4.57
N PHE A 14 5.97 -7.64 5.63
CA PHE A 14 6.91 -6.60 6.03
C PHE A 14 7.96 -6.32 4.94
N ASN A 15 8.52 -7.37 4.33
CA ASN A 15 9.46 -7.23 3.23
C ASN A 15 8.80 -6.62 1.99
N ALA A 16 7.55 -7.00 1.70
CA ALA A 16 6.77 -6.42 0.60
C ALA A 16 6.53 -4.92 0.81
N MET A 17 6.07 -4.52 2.00
CA MET A 17 5.89 -3.11 2.36
C MET A 17 7.20 -2.32 2.22
N THR A 18 8.30 -2.88 2.73
CA THR A 18 9.61 -2.22 2.67
C THR A 18 10.08 -2.06 1.21
N SER A 19 9.95 -3.10 0.39
CA SER A 19 10.30 -3.05 -1.04
C SER A 19 9.45 -2.04 -1.80
N PHE A 20 8.16 -1.95 -1.48
CA PHE A 20 7.25 -0.98 -2.08
C PHE A 20 7.67 0.46 -1.76
N LEU A 21 8.08 0.73 -0.52
CA LEU A 21 8.52 2.05 -0.05
C LEU A 21 9.92 2.44 -0.53
N GLN A 22 10.74 1.50 -0.99
CA GLN A 22 12.04 1.80 -1.61
C GLN A 22 11.90 2.50 -2.96
N VAL A 23 10.74 2.40 -3.61
CA VAL A 23 10.44 3.15 -4.84
C VAL A 23 10.06 4.58 -4.46
N PRO A 24 10.85 5.61 -4.87
CA PRO A 24 10.61 6.99 -4.45
C PRO A 24 9.20 7.50 -4.76
N ASP A 25 8.65 7.16 -5.92
CA ASP A 25 7.31 7.58 -6.32
C ASP A 25 6.22 7.00 -5.39
N ASN A 26 6.35 5.73 -4.99
CA ASN A 26 5.42 5.09 -4.06
C ASN A 26 5.50 5.72 -2.67
N PHE A 27 6.72 6.00 -2.22
CA PHE A 27 6.95 6.71 -0.96
C PHE A 27 6.38 8.13 -0.99
N ASP A 28 6.56 8.86 -2.09
CA ASP A 28 6.02 10.21 -2.26
C ASP A 28 4.49 10.22 -2.26
N ILE A 29 3.84 9.23 -2.88
CA ILE A 29 2.39 9.07 -2.84
C ILE A 29 1.91 8.82 -1.41
N LEU A 30 2.52 7.87 -0.68
CA LEU A 30 2.11 7.51 0.68
C LEU A 30 2.45 8.59 1.72
N SER A 31 3.52 9.35 1.51
CA SER A 31 3.88 10.51 2.36
C SER A 31 3.06 11.77 2.04
N GLY A 32 2.15 11.70 1.06
CA GLY A 32 1.33 12.83 0.61
C GLY A 32 2.08 13.91 -0.16
N LYS A 33 3.40 13.74 -0.38
CA LYS A 33 4.26 14.64 -1.15
C LYS A 33 3.95 14.60 -2.65
N GLY A 34 3.58 13.43 -3.17
CA GLY A 34 3.18 13.24 -4.57
C GLY A 34 1.94 14.05 -4.95
N SER A 35 1.12 14.46 -3.98
CA SER A 35 -0.06 15.30 -4.22
C SER A 35 0.27 16.76 -4.58
N LYS A 36 1.52 17.20 -4.37
CA LYS A 36 1.93 18.60 -4.53
C LYS A 36 2.67 18.91 -5.83
N THR A 37 3.29 17.94 -6.50
CA THR A 37 4.23 18.28 -7.59
C THR A 37 4.29 17.37 -8.81
N LYS A 38 3.81 16.12 -8.80
CA LYS A 38 4.01 15.26 -9.99
C LYS A 38 2.86 14.32 -10.33
N GLN A 39 2.38 14.54 -11.55
CA GLN A 39 1.78 13.60 -12.51
C GLN A 39 0.43 12.98 -12.14
N LEU A 40 -0.56 13.51 -12.85
CA LEU A 40 -1.79 12.82 -13.19
C LEU A 40 -1.43 11.63 -14.10
N ARG A 41 -1.54 10.40 -13.62
CA ARG A 41 -1.64 9.26 -14.55
C ARG A 41 -3.07 9.33 -15.12
N ASN A 42 -3.21 9.69 -16.39
CA ASN A 42 -4.50 9.86 -17.09
C ASN A 42 -5.47 10.89 -16.47
N GLY A 43 -4.98 12.03 -15.97
CA GLY A 43 -5.86 13.05 -15.38
C GLY A 43 -6.32 12.77 -13.95
N GLN A 44 -5.88 11.65 -13.33
CA GLN A 44 -6.29 11.28 -11.98
C GLN A 44 -5.25 11.70 -10.93
N ARG A 45 -5.71 12.40 -9.88
CA ARG A 45 -4.85 12.84 -8.77
C ARG A 45 -4.38 11.62 -7.96
N LEU A 46 -3.07 11.44 -7.84
CA LEU A 46 -2.48 10.43 -6.97
C LEU A 46 -2.68 10.86 -5.51
N THR A 47 -3.60 10.19 -4.82
CA THR A 47 -3.93 10.44 -3.42
C THR A 47 -3.23 9.42 -2.52
N VAL A 48 -3.06 9.74 -1.24
CA VAL A 48 -2.57 8.77 -0.24
C VAL A 48 -3.42 7.49 -0.25
N ARG A 49 -4.74 7.63 -0.41
CA ARG A 49 -5.67 6.49 -0.56
C ARG A 49 -5.34 5.61 -1.75
N TYR A 50 -4.98 6.20 -2.89
CA TYR A 50 -4.50 5.45 -4.06
C TYR A 50 -3.20 4.71 -3.76
N GLY A 51 -2.29 5.31 -2.98
CA GLY A 51 -1.10 4.64 -2.47
C GLY A 51 -1.41 3.40 -1.63
N TYR A 52 -2.39 3.47 -0.73
CA TYR A 52 -2.81 2.30 0.06
C TYR A 52 -3.39 1.19 -0.81
N LYS A 53 -4.14 1.54 -1.86
CA LYS A 53 -4.62 0.56 -2.83
C LYS A 53 -3.46 -0.12 -3.55
N LEU A 54 -2.49 0.64 -4.06
CA LEU A 54 -1.31 0.09 -4.74
C LEU A 54 -0.49 -0.82 -3.82
N LEU A 55 -0.32 -0.44 -2.56
CA LEU A 55 0.39 -1.25 -1.58
C LEU A 55 -0.35 -2.57 -1.31
N ALA A 56 -1.68 -2.52 -1.13
CA ALA A 56 -2.48 -3.73 -0.94
C ALA A 56 -2.41 -4.65 -2.16
N ASP A 57 -2.51 -4.10 -3.38
CA ASP A 57 -2.38 -4.87 -4.63
C ASP A 57 -0.99 -5.52 -4.75
N TYR A 58 0.07 -4.79 -4.43
CA TYR A 58 1.45 -5.31 -4.46
C TYR A 58 1.67 -6.44 -3.44
N VAL A 59 1.18 -6.27 -2.21
CA VAL A 59 1.26 -7.32 -1.19
C VAL A 59 0.45 -8.55 -1.61
N ASN A 60 -0.75 -8.35 -2.18
CA ASN A 60 -1.59 -9.45 -2.66
C ASN A 60 -0.94 -10.27 -3.78
N GLN A 61 -0.20 -9.62 -4.68
CA GLN A 61 0.58 -10.34 -5.72
C GLN A 61 1.61 -11.28 -5.10
N LEU A 62 2.25 -10.87 -4.00
CA LEU A 62 3.24 -11.70 -3.30
C LEU A 62 2.61 -12.75 -2.39
N LEU A 63 1.38 -12.51 -1.93
CA LEU A 63 0.61 -13.42 -1.07
C LEU A 63 -0.32 -14.37 -1.84
N ALA A 64 -0.31 -14.36 -3.18
CA ALA A 64 -1.29 -15.06 -4.01
C ALA A 64 -1.47 -16.56 -3.66
N SER A 65 -0.43 -17.23 -3.13
CA SER A 65 -0.47 -18.64 -2.72
C SER A 65 -0.94 -18.89 -1.28
N THR A 66 -1.13 -17.84 -0.47
CA THR A 66 -1.36 -17.96 0.98
C THR A 66 -2.82 -17.89 1.39
N GLY A 67 -3.73 -17.53 0.47
CA GLY A 67 -5.15 -17.30 0.76
C GLY A 67 -5.44 -16.05 1.60
N ARG A 68 -4.41 -15.30 2.00
CA ARG A 68 -4.53 -14.01 2.70
C ARG A 68 -4.68 -12.88 1.69
N GLN A 69 -5.64 -11.99 1.92
CA GLN A 69 -5.91 -10.85 1.05
C GLN A 69 -5.92 -9.54 1.85
N TRP A 70 -5.10 -8.59 1.40
CA TRP A 70 -5.04 -7.23 1.90
C TRP A 70 -6.08 -6.35 1.22
N THR A 71 -6.61 -5.43 2.03
CA THR A 71 -7.43 -4.30 1.60
C THR A 71 -6.71 -3.00 1.93
N GLU A 72 -7.25 -1.86 1.49
CA GLU A 72 -6.74 -0.52 1.87
C GLU A 72 -6.63 -0.35 3.40
N ALA A 73 -7.48 -1.02 4.18
CA ALA A 73 -7.46 -0.94 5.64
C ALA A 73 -6.26 -1.67 6.27
N ASN A 74 -5.70 -2.67 5.61
CA ASN A 74 -4.47 -3.33 6.06
C ASN A 74 -3.22 -2.51 5.71
N ALA A 75 -3.31 -1.69 4.66
CA ALA A 75 -2.23 -0.87 4.15
C ALA A 75 -2.09 0.49 4.86
N LYS A 76 -3.13 0.94 5.58
CA LYS A 76 -3.17 2.19 6.35
C LYS A 76 -2.56 2.02 7.73
#